data_AF-R1ES27-F1
#
_entry.id   AF-R1ES27-F1
#
_cell.length_a   1.000
_cell.length_b   1.000
_cell.length_c   1.000
_cell.angle_alpha   90.00
_cell.angle_beta   90.00
_cell.angle_gamma   90.00
#
_symmetry.space_group_name_H-M   'P 1'
#
loop_
_entity.id
_entity.type
_entity.pdbx_description
1 polymer ?
#
loop_
_entity_poly.entity_id
_entity_poly.type
_entity_poly.pdbx_seq_one_letter_code
_entity_poly.pdbx_strand_id
1 'polypeptide(L)'
;MPITKYKAAAVTSEPGWFDLEGGTQKTINFINEAGQAGCKLVAFPEVWIPGYPYWMWKVTYQQSLPMLKKYRENSLRVDSEEMRRIRRAARDNQMQALPSPACQADC
;
A
#
# COMPACT_ATOMS: atom_id res chain seq x y z
N MET A 1 28.71 20.37 10.20
CA MET A 1 27.30 20.13 9.80
C MET A 1 26.66 19.26 10.87
N PRO A 2 25.53 19.66 11.49
CA PRO A 2 24.84 18.80 12.44
C PRO A 2 24.31 17.55 11.73
N ILE A 3 24.50 16.38 12.34
CA ILE A 3 24.00 15.10 11.81
C ILE A 3 22.54 14.96 12.25
N THR A 4 21.61 15.06 11.30
CA THR A 4 20.19 14.83 11.59
C THR A 4 19.92 13.33 11.69
N LYS A 5 19.47 12.86 12.86
CA LYS A 5 19.13 11.45 13.08
C LYS A 5 17.69 11.20 12.69
N TYR A 6 17.47 10.25 11.78
CA TYR A 6 16.15 9.79 11.39
C TYR A 6 16.00 8.30 11.71
N LYS A 7 14.79 7.91 12.14
CA LYS A 7 14.41 6.51 12.29
C LYS A 7 13.45 6.15 11.16
N ALA A 8 13.73 5.07 10.45
CA ALA A 8 12.91 4.59 9.34
C ALA A 8 12.46 3.15 9.61
N ALA A 9 11.31 2.78 9.03
CA ALA A 9 10.75 1.45 9.06
C ALA A 9 10.54 0.91 7.64
N ALA A 10 10.73 -0.39 7.46
CA ALA A 10 10.38 -1.11 6.24
C ALA A 10 9.39 -2.21 6.61
N VAL A 11 8.28 -2.29 5.89
CA VAL A 11 7.23 -3.27 6.15
C VAL A 11 7.51 -4.52 5.32
N THR A 12 7.70 -5.65 6.00
CA THR A 12 7.74 -6.98 5.37
C THR A 12 6.50 -7.73 5.84
N SER A 13 5.47 -7.77 5.00
CA SER A 13 4.23 -8.48 5.31
C SER A 13 3.58 -8.94 4.01
N GLU A 14 2.57 -9.81 4.10
CA GLU A 14 1.73 -10.16 2.96
C GLU A 14 0.68 -9.07 2.71
N PRO A 15 0.34 -8.75 1.46
CA PRO A 15 -0.70 -7.76 1.16
C PRO A 15 -2.10 -8.27 1.51
N GLY A 16 -3.08 -7.36 1.52
CA GLY A 16 -4.50 -7.72 1.53
C GLY A 16 -4.90 -8.22 0.13
N TRP A 17 -4.73 -9.52 -0.11
CA TRP A 17 -4.96 -10.12 -1.43
C TRP A 17 -6.37 -9.86 -1.96
N PHE A 18 -6.47 -9.11 -3.07
CA PHE A 18 -7.75 -8.77 -3.71
C PHE A 18 -8.78 -8.14 -2.75
N ASP A 19 -8.31 -7.43 -1.73
CA ASP A 19 -9.15 -6.73 -0.76
C ASP A 19 -8.58 -5.33 -0.52
N LEU A 20 -9.22 -4.35 -1.14
CA LEU A 20 -8.82 -2.95 -1.04
C LEU A 20 -8.95 -2.41 0.40
N GLU A 21 -10.05 -2.73 1.10
CA GLU A 21 -10.30 -2.24 2.44
C GLU A 21 -9.38 -2.93 3.46
N GLY A 22 -9.23 -4.25 3.35
CA GLY A 22 -8.28 -5.02 4.17
C GLY A 22 -6.84 -4.56 3.98
N GLY A 23 -6.41 -4.30 2.73
CA GLY A 23 -5.11 -3.72 2.43
C GLY A 23 -4.92 -2.33 3.02
N THR A 24 -5.94 -1.47 2.92
CA THR A 24 -5.94 -0.10 3.45
C THR A 24 -5.83 -0.09 4.97
N GLN A 25 -6.66 -0.90 5.66
CA GLN A 25 -6.63 -0.98 7.12
C GLN A 25 -5.29 -1.53 7.62
N LYS A 26 -4.73 -2.52 6.92
CA LYS A 26 -3.41 -3.06 7.24
C LYS A 26 -2.30 -2.02 7.08
N THR A 27 -2.34 -1.22 6.02
CA THR A 27 -1.42 -0.09 5.83
C THR A 27 -1.52 0.92 6.97
N ILE A 28 -2.74 1.31 7.36
CA ILE A 28 -2.95 2.26 8.47
C ILE A 28 -2.39 1.71 9.78
N ASN A 29 -2.61 0.42 10.07
CA ASN A 29 -2.09 -0.22 11.27
C ASN A 29 -0.55 -0.16 11.33
N PHE A 30 0.14 -0.46 10.22
CA PHE A 30 1.61 -0.36 10.18
C PHE A 30 2.12 1.07 10.28
N ILE A 31 1.41 2.05 9.70
CA ILE A 31 1.77 3.48 9.86
C ILE A 31 1.69 3.88 11.34
N ASN A 32 0.62 3.47 12.03
CA ASN A 32 0.44 3.77 13.45
C ASN A 32 1.52 3.10 14.31
N GLU A 33 1.84 1.83 14.03
CA GLU A 33 2.91 1.11 14.73
C GLU A 33 4.27 1.78 14.54
N ALA A 34 4.61 2.15 13.29
CA ALA A 34 5.86 2.86 12.99
C ALA A 34 5.90 4.26 13.63
N GLY A 35 4.75 4.95 13.70
CA GLY A 35 4.60 6.24 14.36
C GLY A 35 4.84 6.14 15.86
N GLN A 36 4.26 5.14 16.53
CA GLN A 36 4.50 4.84 17.95
C GLN A 36 5.97 4.48 18.21
N ALA A 37 6.64 3.83 17.27
CA ALA A 37 8.07 3.56 17.35
C ALA A 37 8.96 4.79 17.12
N GLY A 38 8.39 5.97 16.82
CA GLY A 38 9.11 7.22 16.57
C GLY A 38 9.80 7.28 15.21
N CYS A 39 9.37 6.45 14.25
CA CYS A 39 9.86 6.52 12.88
C CYS A 39 9.36 7.80 12.20
N LYS A 40 10.13 8.33 11.25
CA LYS A 40 9.76 9.46 10.40
C LYS A 40 9.46 9.05 8.96
N LEU A 41 9.89 7.85 8.59
CA LEU A 41 9.69 7.26 7.27
C LEU A 41 9.23 5.81 7.42
N VAL A 42 8.22 5.41 6.65
CA VAL A 42 7.84 4.00 6.47
C VAL A 42 7.73 3.67 4.99
N ALA A 43 8.40 2.59 4.59
CA ALA A 43 8.38 2.06 3.23
C ALA A 43 7.54 0.79 3.15
N PHE A 44 6.71 0.69 2.12
CA PHE A 44 5.89 -0.49 1.82
C PHE A 44 6.46 -1.25 0.62
N PRO A 45 6.19 -2.57 0.51
CA PRO A 45 6.56 -3.36 -0.66
C PRO A 45 5.97 -2.82 -1.96
N GLU A 46 6.58 -3.20 -3.09
CA GLU A 46 6.10 -2.85 -4.42
C GLU A 46 4.71 -3.44 -4.70
N VAL A 47 3.81 -2.64 -5.28
CA VAL A 47 2.44 -3.06 -5.63
C VAL A 47 1.67 -3.62 -4.42
N TRP A 48 1.80 -2.95 -3.27
CA TRP A 48 1.27 -3.41 -1.98
C TRP A 48 -0.26 -3.56 -1.96
N ILE A 49 -1.00 -2.66 -2.63
CA ILE A 49 -2.46 -2.70 -2.72
C ILE A 49 -2.86 -2.85 -4.18
N PRO A 50 -3.57 -3.93 -4.57
CA PRO A 50 -4.12 -5.04 -3.75
C PRO A 50 -3.18 -6.25 -3.61
N GLY A 51 -1.89 -6.06 -3.87
CA GLY A 51 -0.86 -7.10 -3.88
C GLY A 51 -0.23 -7.30 -5.26
N TYR A 52 0.95 -7.91 -5.29
CA TYR A 52 1.67 -8.14 -6.54
C TYR A 52 0.97 -9.21 -7.39
N PRO A 53 0.65 -8.95 -8.67
CA PRO A 53 -0.12 -9.85 -9.52
C PRO A 53 0.69 -11.04 -10.05
N TYR A 54 1.28 -11.84 -9.15
CA TYR A 54 2.12 -12.99 -9.48
C TYR A 54 1.40 -14.04 -10.35
N TRP A 55 0.08 -14.16 -10.21
CA TRP A 55 -0.76 -15.09 -10.96
C TRP A 55 -0.64 -14.90 -12.48
N MET A 56 -0.33 -13.70 -12.97
CA MET A 56 -0.13 -13.44 -14.41
C MET A 56 0.99 -14.28 -15.02
N TRP A 57 1.98 -14.69 -14.22
CA TRP A 57 3.10 -15.54 -14.66
C TRP A 57 2.77 -17.04 -14.61
N LYS A 58 1.62 -17.42 -14.05
CA LYS A 58 1.25 -18.82 -13.78
C LYS A 58 0.10 -19.35 -14.63
N VAL A 59 -0.71 -18.45 -15.21
CA VAL A 59 -1.93 -18.82 -15.92
C VAL A 59 -1.93 -18.29 -17.34
N THR A 60 -2.70 -18.92 -18.22
CA THR A 60 -2.92 -18.41 -19.58
C THR A 60 -3.74 -17.12 -19.55
N TYR A 61 -3.64 -16.30 -20.60
CA TYR A 61 -4.37 -15.03 -20.70
C TYR A 61 -5.88 -15.18 -20.43
N GLN A 62 -6.52 -16.21 -21.02
CA GLN A 62 -7.95 -16.46 -20.83
C GLN A 62 -8.33 -16.76 -19.37
N GLN A 63 -7.50 -17.51 -18.66
CA GLN A 63 -7.69 -17.81 -17.24
C GLN A 63 -7.41 -16.60 -16.34
N SER A 64 -6.62 -15.65 -16.84
CA SER A 64 -6.23 -14.43 -16.13
C SER A 64 -7.34 -13.37 -16.13
N LEU A 65 -8.25 -13.39 -17.12
CA LEU A 65 -9.30 -12.37 -17.28
C LEU A 65 -10.18 -12.15 -16.04
N PRO A 66 -10.70 -13.19 -15.35
CA PRO A 66 -11.52 -12.99 -14.15
C PRO A 66 -10.71 -12.38 -13.00
N MET A 67 -9.45 -12.81 -12.85
CA MET A 67 -8.54 -12.29 -11.83
C MET A 67 -8.15 -10.85 -12.12
N LEU A 68 -7.93 -10.50 -13.39
CA LEU A 68 -7.62 -9.15 -13.83
C LEU A 68 -8.79 -8.18 -13.58
N LYS A 69 -10.03 -8.62 -13.78
CA LYS A 69 -11.22 -7.84 -13.44
C LYS A 69 -11.25 -7.55 -11.94
N LYS A 70 -11.14 -8.59 -11.11
CA LYS A 70 -11.13 -8.45 -9.64
C LYS A 70 -9.95 -7.62 -9.14
N TYR A 71 -8.79 -7.76 -9.77
CA TYR A 71 -7.60 -7.00 -9.47
C TYR A 71 -7.81 -5.51 -9.71
N ARG A 72 -8.38 -5.15 -10.88
CA ARG A 72 -8.77 -3.78 -11.15
C ARG A 72 -9.76 -3.30 -10.10
N GLU A 73 -10.86 -3.98 -9.86
CA GLU A 73 -11.87 -3.57 -8.87
C GLU A 73 -11.31 -3.29 -7.46
N ASN A 74 -10.20 -3.95 -7.08
CA ASN A 74 -9.53 -3.76 -5.78
C ASN A 74 -8.26 -2.88 -5.84
N SER A 75 -7.96 -2.29 -6.98
CA SER A 75 -6.80 -1.40 -7.13
C SER A 75 -7.09 -0.03 -6.53
N LEU A 76 -6.12 0.53 -5.81
CA LEU A 76 -6.27 1.82 -5.15
C LEU A 76 -6.24 2.96 -6.18
N ARG A 77 -7.30 3.76 -6.21
CA ARG A 77 -7.32 5.01 -6.98
C ARG A 77 -6.67 6.14 -6.19
N VAL A 78 -6.03 7.09 -6.87
CA VAL A 78 -5.33 8.23 -6.23
C VAL A 78 -6.28 9.19 -5.52
N ASP A 79 -7.48 9.34 -6.08
CA ASP A 79 -8.56 10.21 -5.60
C ASP A 79 -9.51 9.52 -4.60
N SER A 80 -9.25 8.27 -4.26
CA SER A 80 -10.13 7.46 -3.41
C SER A 80 -10.15 7.89 -1.94
N GLU A 81 -11.19 7.49 -1.20
CA GLU A 81 -11.28 7.72 0.24
C GLU A 81 -10.19 6.94 1.00
N GLU A 82 -9.86 5.74 0.55
CA GLU A 82 -8.81 4.88 1.11
C GLU A 82 -7.44 5.58 1.04
N MET A 83 -7.11 6.18 -0.10
CA MET A 83 -5.89 6.97 -0.25
C MET A 83 -5.89 8.22 0.64
N ARG A 84 -7.06 8.82 0.88
CA ARG A 84 -7.21 9.95 1.83
C ARG A 84 -7.03 9.48 3.29
N ARG A 85 -7.54 8.30 3.65
CA ARG A 85 -7.36 7.69 4.98
C ARG A 85 -5.90 7.35 5.26
N ILE A 86 -5.18 6.76 4.30
CA ILE A 86 -3.74 6.48 4.41
C ILE A 86 -2.94 7.77 4.60
N ARG A 87 -3.24 8.82 3.81
CA ARG A 87 -2.61 10.14 3.94
C ARG A 87 -2.89 10.78 5.31
N ARG A 88 -4.12 10.63 5.83
CA ARG A 88 -4.49 11.12 7.17
C ARG A 88 -3.69 10.40 8.25
N ALA A 89 -3.63 9.07 8.21
CA ALA A 89 -2.83 8.28 9.15
C ALA A 89 -1.35 8.68 9.15
N ALA A 90 -0.76 8.91 7.97
CA ALA A 90 0.62 9.37 7.86
C ALA A 90 0.81 10.77 8.49
N ARG A 91 -0.13 11.69 8.24
CA ARG A 91 -0.12 13.04 8.83
C ARG A 91 -0.25 13.01 10.36
N ASP A 92 -1.18 12.22 10.88
CA ASP A 92 -1.47 12.14 12.31
C ASP A 92 -0.26 11.62 13.10
N ASN A 93 0.53 10.73 12.49
CA ASN A 93 1.79 10.23 13.05
C ASN A 93 3.02 11.11 12.73
N GLN A 94 2.84 12.24 12.03
CA GLN A 94 3.92 13.11 11.53
C GLN A 94 5.00 12.34 10.75
N MET A 95 4.57 11.40 9.92
CA MET A 95 5.41 10.51 9.14
C MET A 95 5.22 10.73 7.64
N GLN A 96 6.29 10.47 6.89
CA GLN A 96 6.18 10.27 5.45
C GLN A 96 5.96 8.78 5.19
N ALA A 97 4.86 8.45 4.52
CA ALA A 97 4.59 7.11 4.02
C ALA A 97 4.84 7.10 2.52
N LEU A 98 5.60 6.11 2.04
CA LEU A 98 5.76 5.81 0.61
C LEU A 98 4.96 4.53 0.30
N PRO A 99 3.63 4.62 0.14
CA PRO A 99 2.86 3.50 -0.39
C PRO A 99 3.20 3.33 -1.87
N SER A 100 3.42 2.09 -2.32
CA SER A 100 3.51 1.73 -3.74
C SER A 100 2.21 1.01 -4.18
N PRO A 101 1.11 1.74 -4.46
CA PRO A 101 -0.12 1.14 -4.93
C PRO A 101 -0.06 0.78 -6.41
N ALA A 102 -0.82 -0.24 -6.83
CA ALA A 102 -1.20 -0.39 -8.23
C ALA A 102 -2.18 0.74 -8.58
N CYS A 103 -1.65 1.89 -9.02
CA CYS A 103 -2.45 3.06 -9.36
C CYS A 103 -3.31 2.76 -10.60
N GLN A 104 -4.64 2.83 -10.47
CA GLN A 104 -5.49 2.93 -11.65
C GLN A 104 -5.30 4.31 -12.27
N ALA A 105 -4.85 4.35 -13.52
CA ALA A 105 -5.03 5.51 -14.37
C ALA A 105 -6.45 5.42 -14.93
N ASP A 106 -7.31 6.39 -14.61
CA ASP A 106 -8.56 6.57 -15.32
C ASP A 106 -8.22 6.91 -16.79
N CYS A 107 -8.64 6.05 -17.73
CA CYS A 107 -8.68 6.37 -19.15
C CYS A 107 -10.05 6.95 -19.52
#